data_AF-A0A8K1FL30-F1
#
_entry.id   AF-A0A8K1FL30-F1
#
_cell.length_a   1.000
_cell.length_b   1.000
_cell.length_c   1.000
_cell.angle_alpha   90.00
_cell.angle_beta   90.00
_cell.angle_gamma   90.00
#
_symmetry.space_group_name_H-M   'P 1'
#
loop_
_entity.id
_entity.type
_entity.pdbx_description
1 polymer ?
#
loop_
_entity_poly.entity_id
_entity_poly.type
_entity_poly.pdbx_seq_one_letter_code
_entity_poly.pdbx_strand_id
1 'polypeptide(L)'
;MSRHRQRWQAFVQRTLRFDAYEDLYAGVCFIDNADRVEYSQGCFTRDEIMLGATQVTFDSTQFRLAFDQLTRLAVFNNTNSSMQAVDVFQFGSLRFQVVHASFTSMCAVTAGRRLGLIVERFSYGILVVAFQAPHALEQLFPIVQRCCAAVR
;
A
#
# COMPACT_ATOMS: atom_id res chain seq x y z
N MET A 1 5.20 -25.05 5.04
CA MET A 1 4.58 -23.88 4.36
C MET A 1 3.68 -24.38 3.25
N SER A 2 2.46 -23.85 3.09
CA SER A 2 1.52 -24.30 2.06
C SER A 2 1.99 -23.83 0.66
N ARG A 3 1.75 -24.64 -0.38
CA ARG A 3 2.08 -24.30 -1.79
C ARG A 3 1.46 -22.97 -2.25
N HIS A 4 0.31 -22.61 -1.66
CA HIS A 4 -0.41 -21.37 -1.93
C HIS A 4 0.42 -20.13 -1.54
N ARG A 5 0.99 -20.12 -0.34
CA ARG A 5 1.79 -19.00 0.17
C ARG A 5 3.07 -18.79 -0.63
N GLN A 6 3.72 -19.88 -1.07
CA GLN A 6 4.91 -19.82 -1.93
C GLN A 6 4.60 -19.19 -3.30
N ARG A 7 3.41 -19.44 -3.85
CA ARG A 7 2.97 -18.84 -5.11
C ARG A 7 2.82 -17.33 -4.99
N TRP A 8 2.16 -16.84 -3.93
CA TRP A 8 1.97 -15.40 -3.72
C TRP A 8 3.28 -14.69 -3.39
N GLN A 9 4.15 -15.31 -2.61
CA GLN A 9 5.51 -14.81 -2.41
C GLN A 9 6.26 -14.66 -3.73
N ALA A 10 6.32 -15.72 -4.56
CA ALA A 10 7.01 -15.68 -5.84
C ALA A 10 6.40 -14.64 -6.79
N PHE A 11 5.07 -14.49 -6.78
CA PHE A 11 4.37 -13.45 -7.53
C PHE A 11 4.81 -12.06 -7.08
N VAL A 12 4.78 -11.76 -5.78
CA VAL A 12 5.15 -10.45 -5.25
C VAL A 12 6.62 -10.13 -5.53
N GLN A 13 7.53 -11.07 -5.24
CA GLN A 13 8.96 -10.91 -5.45
C GLN A 13 9.30 -10.66 -6.93
N ARG A 14 8.64 -11.37 -7.84
CA ARG A 14 8.81 -11.19 -9.29
C ARG A 14 8.23 -9.87 -9.77
N THR A 15 7.02 -9.52 -9.34
CA THR A 15 6.33 -8.29 -9.74
C THR A 15 7.13 -7.07 -9.31
N LEU A 16 7.54 -7.01 -8.04
CA LEU A 16 8.29 -5.89 -7.47
C LEU A 16 9.80 -5.97 -7.73
N ARG A 17 10.28 -6.99 -8.48
CA ARG A 17 11.70 -7.14 -8.82
C ARG A 17 12.60 -7.06 -7.59
N PHE A 18 12.33 -7.91 -6.59
CA PHE A 18 13.10 -7.97 -5.36
C PHE A 18 14.60 -8.18 -5.62
N ASP A 19 14.95 -8.84 -6.73
CA ASP A 19 16.32 -8.97 -7.22
C ASP A 19 17.07 -7.64 -7.41
N ALA A 20 16.33 -6.55 -7.62
CA ALA A 20 16.88 -5.22 -7.89
C ALA A 20 16.49 -4.16 -6.86
N TYR A 21 15.34 -4.30 -6.19
CA TYR A 21 14.73 -3.22 -5.41
C TYR A 21 14.31 -3.60 -3.99
N GLU A 22 14.64 -4.79 -3.48
CA GLU A 22 14.21 -5.23 -2.14
C GLU A 22 14.55 -4.21 -1.05
N ASP A 23 15.76 -3.64 -1.07
CA ASP A 23 16.23 -2.66 -0.09
C ASP A 23 15.44 -1.34 -0.08
N LEU A 24 14.67 -1.06 -1.15
CA LEU A 24 13.83 0.13 -1.22
C LEU A 24 12.49 -0.03 -0.49
N TYR A 25 12.10 -1.27 -0.16
CA TYR A 25 10.82 -1.58 0.45
C TYR A 25 10.96 -1.77 1.95
N ALA A 26 10.30 -0.91 2.72
CA ALA A 26 10.18 -1.10 4.18
C ALA A 26 9.24 -2.27 4.50
N GLY A 27 8.27 -2.52 3.62
CA GLY A 27 7.36 -3.63 3.73
C GLY A 27 6.56 -3.85 2.46
N VAL A 28 6.06 -5.07 2.28
CA VAL A 28 5.14 -5.43 1.21
C VAL A 28 4.07 -6.37 1.73
N CYS A 29 2.82 -6.16 1.31
CA CYS A 29 1.69 -7.03 1.62
C CYS A 29 0.82 -7.24 0.37
N PHE A 30 0.31 -8.44 0.17
CA PHE A 30 -0.67 -8.75 -0.86
C PHE A 30 -1.96 -9.28 -0.23
N ILE A 31 -3.07 -8.63 -0.58
CA ILE A 31 -4.41 -8.95 -0.07
C ILE A 31 -5.27 -9.39 -1.25
N ASP A 32 -5.80 -10.61 -1.21
CA ASP A 32 -6.67 -11.12 -2.26
C ASP A 32 -8.06 -10.44 -2.25
N ASN A 33 -8.93 -10.82 -3.19
CA ASN A 33 -10.30 -10.30 -3.26
C ASN A 33 -11.25 -10.82 -2.17
N ALA A 34 -10.83 -11.82 -1.39
CA ALA A 34 -11.55 -12.33 -0.23
C ALA A 34 -11.00 -11.74 1.08
N ASP A 35 -10.29 -10.62 0.99
CA ASP A 35 -9.64 -9.90 2.09
C ASP A 35 -8.59 -10.70 2.86
N ARG A 36 -8.05 -11.78 2.28
CA ARG A 36 -7.01 -12.60 2.92
C ARG A 36 -5.64 -12.01 2.63
N VAL A 37 -4.83 -11.91 3.68
CA VAL A 37 -3.41 -11.58 3.56
C VAL A 37 -2.64 -12.81 3.09
N GLU A 38 -2.38 -12.88 1.79
CA GLU A 38 -1.73 -14.02 1.15
C GLU A 38 -0.20 -13.93 1.21
N TYR A 39 0.33 -12.70 1.30
CA TYR A 39 1.74 -12.43 1.51
C TYR A 39 1.93 -11.19 2.38
N SER A 40 2.88 -11.24 3.31
CA SER A 40 3.35 -10.06 4.03
C SER A 40 4.81 -10.24 4.47
N GLN A 41 5.62 -9.20 4.25
CA GLN A 41 6.99 -9.06 4.73
C GLN A 41 7.18 -7.59 5.11
N GLY A 42 7.49 -7.28 6.37
CA GLY A 42 7.73 -5.90 6.86
C GLY A 42 6.51 -4.97 6.87
N CYS A 43 5.51 -5.21 6.02
CA CYS A 43 4.25 -4.47 6.07
C CYS A 43 3.44 -4.90 7.30
N PHE A 44 3.02 -3.93 8.10
CA PHE A 44 2.12 -4.15 9.24
C PHE A 44 2.73 -5.03 10.34
N THR A 45 4.06 -5.14 10.40
CA THR A 45 4.74 -5.88 11.47
C THR A 45 4.72 -5.11 12.79
N ARG A 46 4.48 -5.88 13.86
CA ARG A 46 4.31 -5.51 15.27
C ARG A 46 5.33 -4.53 15.87
N ASP A 47 6.46 -4.27 15.21
CA ASP A 47 7.54 -3.44 15.75
C ASP A 47 7.46 -1.96 15.34
N GLU A 48 6.61 -1.58 14.38
CA GLU A 48 6.31 -0.15 14.09
C GLU A 48 5.43 0.50 15.18
N ILE A 49 5.02 -0.29 16.17
CA ILE A 49 4.41 0.09 17.45
C ILE A 49 5.46 0.57 18.48
N MET A 50 6.75 0.59 18.16
CA MET A 50 7.80 1.13 19.04
C MET A 50 7.72 2.67 19.24
N LEU A 51 6.68 3.34 18.72
CA LEU A 51 6.25 4.69 19.11
C LEU A 51 5.15 4.69 20.21
N GLY A 52 4.96 3.57 20.93
CA GLY A 52 4.10 3.50 22.11
C GLY A 52 2.61 3.27 21.83
N ALA A 53 2.25 2.74 20.66
CA ALA A 53 0.87 2.52 20.27
C ALA A 53 0.46 1.04 20.41
N THR A 54 -0.35 0.72 21.43
CA THR A 54 -1.11 -0.55 21.60
C THR A 54 -1.29 -1.37 20.32
N GLN A 55 -0.91 -2.66 20.37
CA GLN A 55 -1.10 -3.69 19.33
C GLN A 55 -2.28 -3.38 18.39
N VAL A 56 -2.00 -2.74 17.26
CA VAL A 56 -2.97 -2.61 16.18
C VAL A 56 -2.93 -3.92 15.41
N THR A 57 -4.02 -4.69 15.50
CA THR A 57 -4.25 -5.82 14.60
C THR A 57 -4.60 -5.29 13.22
N PHE A 58 -3.83 -5.66 12.21
CA PHE A 58 -4.14 -5.34 10.82
C PHE A 58 -5.49 -5.97 10.42
N ASP A 59 -6.47 -5.12 10.10
CA ASP A 59 -7.74 -5.51 9.49
C ASP A 59 -7.69 -5.20 7.98
N SER A 60 -7.48 -6.26 7.18
CA SER A 60 -7.40 -6.17 5.72
C SER A 60 -8.72 -5.75 5.07
N THR A 61 -9.86 -6.10 5.67
CA THR A 61 -11.19 -5.69 5.19
C THR A 61 -11.38 -4.19 5.38
N GLN A 62 -11.05 -3.65 6.56
CA GLN A 62 -11.10 -2.19 6.79
C GLN A 62 -10.16 -1.44 5.86
N PHE A 63 -8.95 -1.96 5.66
CA PHE A 63 -7.98 -1.36 4.73
C PHE A 63 -8.54 -1.28 3.30
N ARG A 64 -9.09 -2.39 2.78
CA ARG A 64 -9.65 -2.42 1.43
C ARG A 64 -10.86 -1.51 1.29
N LEU A 65 -11.76 -1.48 2.26
CA LEU A 65 -12.93 -0.59 2.25
C LEU A 65 -12.50 0.88 2.18
N ALA A 66 -11.51 1.27 2.98
CA ALA A 66 -10.99 2.63 2.94
C ALA A 66 -10.33 2.96 1.59
N PHE A 67 -9.50 2.05 1.05
CA PHE A 67 -8.92 2.20 -0.28
C PHE A 67 -10.00 2.38 -1.37
N ASP A 68 -11.07 1.60 -1.32
CA ASP A 68 -12.16 1.69 -2.30
C ASP A 68 -12.94 3.00 -2.20
N GLN A 69 -13.19 3.46 -0.98
CA GLN A 69 -13.83 4.77 -0.77
C GLN A 69 -12.94 5.89 -1.32
N LEU A 70 -11.65 5.89 -0.97
CA LEU A 70 -10.70 6.93 -1.35
C LEU A 70 -10.48 6.98 -2.87
N THR A 71 -10.34 5.84 -3.52
CA THR A 71 -10.18 5.77 -4.99
C THR A 71 -11.44 6.22 -5.73
N ARG A 72 -12.63 5.89 -5.22
CA ARG A 72 -13.91 6.39 -5.77
C ARG A 72 -14.06 7.91 -5.59
N LEU A 73 -13.72 8.43 -4.41
CA LEU A 73 -13.75 9.87 -4.13
C LEU A 73 -12.77 10.62 -5.04
N ALA A 74 -11.56 10.11 -5.22
CA ALA A 74 -10.58 10.72 -6.11
C ALA A 74 -11.06 10.79 -7.58
N VAL A 75 -11.71 9.73 -8.07
CA VAL A 75 -12.31 9.72 -9.42
C VAL A 75 -13.47 10.72 -9.52
N PHE A 76 -14.34 10.76 -8.51
CA PHE A 76 -15.45 11.70 -8.47
C PHE A 76 -14.97 13.17 -8.41
N ASN A 77 -13.99 13.47 -7.57
CA ASN A 77 -13.45 14.82 -7.38
C ASN A 77 -12.62 15.28 -8.60
N ASN A 78 -11.92 14.38 -9.30
CA ASN A 78 -11.29 14.71 -10.58
C ASN A 78 -12.31 15.12 -11.66
N THR A 79 -13.57 14.71 -11.50
CA THR A 79 -14.66 15.09 -12.41
C THR A 79 -15.30 16.43 -12.00
N ASN A 80 -15.28 16.75 -10.71
CA ASN A 80 -15.91 17.94 -10.12
C ASN A 80 -14.84 18.85 -9.49
N SER A 81 -14.23 19.71 -10.30
CA SER A 81 -13.10 20.59 -9.97
C SER A 81 -13.39 21.68 -8.91
N SER A 82 -13.72 21.30 -7.68
CA SER A 82 -13.78 22.23 -6.55
C SER A 82 -13.39 21.55 -5.23
N MET A 83 -12.31 22.06 -4.64
CA MET A 83 -11.72 21.71 -3.34
C MET A 83 -11.01 20.34 -3.28
N GLN A 84 -9.67 20.39 -3.29
CA GLN A 84 -8.81 19.29 -2.86
C GLN A 84 -9.00 19.07 -1.35
N ALA A 85 -10.04 18.32 -0.97
CA ALA A 85 -10.09 17.73 0.35
C ALA A 85 -8.85 16.86 0.51
N VAL A 86 -8.06 17.14 1.54
CA VAL A 86 -6.94 16.28 1.91
C VAL A 86 -7.55 15.02 2.51
N ASP A 87 -7.70 13.99 1.67
CA ASP A 87 -8.23 12.73 2.13
C ASP A 87 -7.25 12.07 3.10
N VAL A 88 -7.77 11.67 4.25
CA VAL A 88 -6.98 11.08 5.32
C VAL A 88 -7.41 9.63 5.50
N PHE A 89 -6.41 8.77 5.44
CA PHE A 89 -6.53 7.35 5.73
C PHE A 89 -5.92 7.06 7.10
N GLN A 90 -6.72 6.59 8.05
CA GLN A 90 -6.21 6.13 9.33
C GLN A 90 -6.05 4.61 9.30
N PHE A 91 -4.87 4.16 9.70
CA PHE A 91 -4.54 2.75 9.81
C PHE A 91 -3.88 2.49 11.16
N GLY A 92 -4.64 1.90 12.08
CA GLY A 92 -4.21 1.80 13.47
C GLY A 92 -4.02 3.16 14.11
N SER A 93 -2.84 3.39 14.68
CA SER A 93 -2.41 4.69 15.23
C SER A 93 -1.82 5.63 14.17
N LEU A 94 -1.52 5.11 12.97
CA LEU A 94 -0.90 5.88 11.91
C LEU A 94 -1.95 6.61 11.10
N ARG A 95 -1.71 7.90 10.89
CA ARG A 95 -2.53 8.76 10.04
C ARG A 95 -1.77 9.06 8.77
N PHE A 96 -2.29 8.60 7.65
CA PHE A 96 -1.76 8.85 6.33
C PHE A 96 -2.59 9.92 5.62
N GLN A 97 -1.89 10.88 5.04
CA GLN A 97 -2.43 11.82 4.09
C GLN A 97 -2.33 11.23 2.70
N VAL A 98 -3.46 11.09 2.00
CA VAL A 98 -3.47 10.67 0.60
C VAL A 98 -2.96 11.83 -0.26
N VAL A 99 -1.90 11.57 -1.01
CA VAL A 99 -1.26 12.57 -1.89
C VAL A 99 -1.54 12.31 -3.36
N HIS A 100 -1.91 11.07 -3.70
CA HIS A 100 -2.34 10.68 -5.02
C HIS A 100 -3.31 9.52 -4.93
N ALA A 101 -4.37 9.53 -5.73
CA ALA A 101 -5.29 8.41 -5.87
C ALA A 101 -5.87 8.37 -7.28
N SER A 102 -6.01 7.17 -7.83
CA SER A 102 -6.63 6.87 -9.11
C SER A 102 -7.52 5.63 -8.95
N PHE A 103 -8.15 5.16 -10.03
CA PHE A 103 -8.97 3.94 -9.98
C PHE A 103 -8.19 2.69 -9.54
N THR A 104 -6.88 2.65 -9.85
CA THR A 104 -6.04 1.47 -9.63
C THR A 104 -4.89 1.70 -8.66
N SER A 105 -4.62 2.94 -8.24
CA SER A 105 -3.48 3.25 -7.39
C SER A 105 -3.84 4.24 -6.29
N MET A 106 -3.15 4.17 -5.16
CA MET A 106 -3.21 5.19 -4.11
C MET A 106 -1.83 5.35 -3.49
N CYS A 107 -1.41 6.58 -3.24
CA CYS A 107 -0.20 6.92 -2.51
C CYS A 107 -0.59 7.74 -1.29
N ALA A 108 -0.07 7.34 -0.13
CA ALA A 108 -0.34 8.02 1.12
C ALA A 108 0.92 8.12 1.98
N VAL A 109 1.07 9.20 2.74
CA VAL A 109 2.26 9.47 3.56
C VAL A 109 1.88 9.91 4.97
N THR A 110 2.67 9.55 5.98
CA THR A 110 2.43 10.04 7.34
C THR A 110 2.83 11.50 7.50
N ALA A 111 2.40 12.13 8.59
CA ALA A 111 2.93 13.42 9.01
C ALA A 111 4.47 13.37 9.09
N GLY A 112 5.14 14.37 8.52
CA GLY A 112 6.61 14.40 8.40
C GLY A 112 7.20 13.52 7.29
N ARG A 113 6.38 12.84 6.48
CA ARG A 113 6.78 12.06 5.29
C ARG A 113 7.88 11.01 5.53
N ARG A 114 7.94 10.47 6.74
CA ARG A 114 8.94 9.44 7.11
C ARG A 114 8.52 8.04 6.72
N LEU A 115 7.22 7.80 6.61
CA LEU A 115 6.62 6.54 6.20
C LEU A 115 5.58 6.85 5.13
N GLY A 116 5.45 5.97 4.15
CA GLY A 116 4.37 6.03 3.19
C GLY A 116 3.99 4.67 2.64
N LEU A 117 2.87 4.67 1.94
CA LEU A 117 2.25 3.51 1.32
C LEU A 117 1.99 3.81 -0.14
N ILE A 118 2.31 2.86 -1.00
CA ILE A 118 1.86 2.78 -2.38
C ILE A 118 0.96 1.55 -2.47
N VAL A 119 -0.28 1.74 -2.88
CA VAL A 119 -1.26 0.67 -3.05
C VAL A 119 -1.60 0.55 -4.52
N GLU A 120 -1.50 -0.66 -5.06
CA GLU A 120 -1.78 -0.97 -6.44
C GLU A 120 -2.82 -2.08 -6.54
N ARG A 121 -3.86 -1.84 -7.34
CA ARG A 121 -4.98 -2.76 -7.58
C ARG A 121 -4.71 -3.67 -8.78
N PHE A 122 -5.10 -4.93 -8.62
CA PHE A 122 -5.13 -5.97 -9.64
C PHE A 122 -6.54 -6.58 -9.71
N SER A 123 -6.81 -7.34 -10.78
CA SER A 123 -8.10 -8.06 -10.92
C SER A 123 -8.33 -9.10 -9.82
N TYR A 124 -7.26 -9.60 -9.18
CA TYR A 124 -7.30 -10.65 -8.17
C TYR A 124 -6.89 -10.18 -6.75
N GLY A 125 -6.57 -8.91 -6.55
CA GLY A 125 -6.15 -8.42 -5.24
C GLY A 125 -5.66 -6.98 -5.21
N ILE A 126 -5.10 -6.57 -4.07
CA ILE A 126 -4.37 -5.32 -3.89
C ILE A 126 -2.98 -5.61 -3.33
N LEU A 127 -1.98 -4.94 -3.88
CA LEU A 127 -0.60 -4.95 -3.42
C LEU A 127 -0.35 -3.65 -2.66
N VAL A 128 0.20 -3.76 -1.46
CA VAL A 128 0.60 -2.64 -0.61
C VAL A 128 2.11 -2.68 -0.49
N VAL A 129 2.76 -1.57 -0.77
CA VAL A 129 4.20 -1.36 -0.64
C VAL A 129 4.42 -0.22 0.33
N ALA A 130 5.03 -0.52 1.48
CA ALA A 130 5.47 0.46 2.44
C ALA A 130 6.90 0.91 2.13
N PHE A 131 7.16 2.19 2.35
CA PHE A 131 8.49 2.76 2.27
C PHE A 131 8.74 3.67 3.45
N GLN A 132 10.01 3.84 3.79
CA GLN A 132 10.45 4.66 4.90
C GLN A 132 11.67 5.50 4.50
N ALA A 133 11.91 6.58 5.24
CA ALA A 133 13.11 7.40 5.10
C ALA A 133 14.38 6.51 5.16
N PRO A 134 15.38 6.73 4.28
CA PRO A 134 15.56 7.91 3.42
C PRO A 134 14.83 7.85 2.07
N HIS A 135 14.08 6.78 1.77
CA HIS A 135 13.39 6.63 0.49
C HIS A 135 12.14 7.51 0.42
N ALA A 136 11.96 8.18 -0.71
CA ALA A 136 10.86 9.11 -0.95
C ALA A 136 9.85 8.53 -1.96
N LEU A 137 8.61 9.01 -1.87
CA LEU A 137 7.53 8.59 -2.76
C LEU A 137 7.88 8.81 -4.24
N GLU A 138 8.49 9.96 -4.54
CA GLU A 138 8.85 10.40 -5.88
C GLU A 138 9.86 9.47 -6.55
N GLN A 139 10.70 8.79 -5.75
CA GLN A 139 11.65 7.80 -6.23
C GLN A 139 10.99 6.44 -6.44
N LEU A 140 10.14 6.03 -5.49
CA LEU A 140 9.64 4.67 -5.43
C LEU A 140 8.38 4.44 -6.29
N PHE A 141 7.52 5.44 -6.38
CA PHE A 141 6.26 5.36 -7.13
C PHE A 141 6.47 4.99 -8.60
N PRO A 142 7.39 5.61 -9.37
CA PRO A 142 7.62 5.22 -10.77
C PRO A 142 8.17 3.79 -10.93
N ILE A 143 8.88 3.26 -9.92
CA ILE A 143 9.40 1.88 -9.94
C ILE A 143 8.23 0.92 -9.75
N VAL A 144 7.46 1.10 -8.66
CA VAL A 144 6.31 0.26 -8.32
C VAL A 144 5.28 0.29 -9.44
N GLN A 145 4.98 1.47 -9.99
CA GLN A 145 4.01 1.62 -11.08
C GLN A 145 4.45 0.84 -12.33
N ARG A 146 5.73 0.91 -12.73
CA ARG A 146 6.25 0.15 -13.89
C ARG A 146 6.24 -1.36 -13.65
N CYS A 147 6.66 -1.77 -12.46
CA CYS A 147 6.62 -3.17 -12.00
C CYS A 147 5.20 -3.75 -12.07
N CYS A 148 4.22 -3.03 -11.54
CA CYS A 148 2.83 -3.47 -11.48
C CYS A 148 2.13 -3.38 -12.84
N ALA A 149 2.45 -2.40 -13.68
CA ALA A 149 1.85 -2.23 -15.01
C ALA A 149 2.10 -3.45 -15.93
N ALA A 150 3.21 -4.16 -15.75
CA ALA A 150 3.52 -5.36 -16.54
C ALA A 150 2.63 -6.58 -16.23
N VAL A 151 1.86 -6.53 -15.13
CA VAL A 151 1.13 -7.68 -14.58
C VAL A 151 -0.34 -7.37 -14.29
N ARG A 152 -0.77 -6.17 -14.65
CA ARG A 152 -2.11 -5.63 -14.41
C ARG A 152 -3.09 -6.05 -15.52
#